data_AF-A0A976E195-F1
#
_entry.id   AF-A0A976E195-F1
#
_cell.length_a   1.000
_cell.length_b   1.000
_cell.length_c   1.000
_cell.angle_alpha   90.00
_cell.angle_beta   90.00
_cell.angle_gamma   90.00
#
_symmetry.space_group_name_H-M   'P 1'
#
loop_
_entity.id
_entity.type
_entity.pdbx_description
1 polymer ?
#
loop_
_entity_poly.entity_id
_entity_poly.type
_entity_poly.pdbx_seq_one_letter_code
_entity_poly.pdbx_strand_id
1 'polypeptide(L)'
;MEVSGVKSAQEKKSVTAEDWQRVLAASQVVTSLKDEGEGITSWFACFRESEPDLSTNKKICLNKSFAKRDVFRKMYFFKSGINSAIPSTVSGWNYVISYISLPDNKLPKLMLSPRYFSKDGWLFMSRVSVLADNELIFDRTFEKLDVDRTNESYGVEEIIHLVITDDEIKSLRKLAAANSISIRLTGDKGHVSVSQKAVKGFKEEIANILFVYDRLHKNLKDVIPAPKSE
;
A
#
# COMPACT_ATOMS: atom_id res chain seq x y z
N MET A 1 59.06 -26.83 -3.31
CA MET A 1 58.48 -25.84 -4.23
C MET A 1 57.00 -25.74 -3.91
N GLU A 2 56.64 -24.79 -3.03
CA GLU A 2 55.24 -24.44 -2.77
C GLU A 2 54.80 -23.42 -3.83
N VAL A 3 53.70 -23.72 -4.53
CA VAL A 3 53.01 -22.73 -5.37
C VAL A 3 51.75 -22.35 -4.61
N SER A 4 51.83 -21.21 -3.91
CA SER A 4 50.68 -20.57 -3.27
C SER A 4 49.85 -19.85 -4.34
N GLY A 5 48.78 -20.51 -4.79
CA GLY A 5 47.79 -19.93 -5.69
C GLY A 5 46.91 -18.94 -4.92
N VAL A 6 47.15 -17.64 -5.14
CA VAL A 6 46.32 -16.52 -4.67
C VAL A 6 44.89 -16.69 -5.21
N LYS A 7 43.92 -16.91 -4.31
CA LYS A 7 42.49 -16.79 -4.65
C LYS A 7 42.19 -15.32 -4.91
N SER A 8 41.94 -14.99 -6.18
CA SER A 8 41.34 -13.72 -6.59
C SER A 8 40.00 -13.54 -5.87
N ALA A 9 39.93 -12.56 -4.98
CA ALA A 9 38.69 -12.11 -4.38
C ALA A 9 37.93 -11.31 -5.45
N GLN A 10 36.86 -11.88 -5.99
CA GLN A 10 35.87 -11.10 -6.74
C GLN A 10 35.30 -10.02 -5.82
N GLU A 11 35.71 -8.78 -6.05
CA GLU A 11 35.15 -7.60 -5.41
C GLU A 11 33.64 -7.59 -5.68
N LYS A 12 32.83 -7.85 -4.65
CA LYS A 12 31.37 -7.69 -4.75
C LYS A 12 31.12 -6.20 -5.00
N LYS A 13 30.75 -5.87 -6.24
CA LYS A 13 30.32 -4.51 -6.61
C LYS A 13 29.27 -4.02 -5.60
N SER A 14 29.54 -2.89 -4.97
CA SER A 14 28.61 -2.26 -4.02
C SER A 14 27.34 -1.82 -4.73
N VAL A 15 26.19 -2.14 -4.16
CA VAL A 15 24.86 -1.71 -4.64
C VAL A 15 24.75 -0.19 -4.57
N THR A 16 24.32 0.44 -5.67
CA THR A 16 24.12 1.90 -5.76
C THR A 16 22.65 2.31 -5.82
N ALA A 17 22.37 3.61 -5.66
CA ALA A 17 21.01 4.14 -5.80
C ALA A 17 20.46 3.94 -7.23
N GLU A 18 21.32 4.00 -8.25
CA GLU A 18 20.98 3.72 -9.64
C GLU A 18 20.60 2.25 -9.84
N ASP A 19 21.28 1.32 -9.14
CA ASP A 19 20.90 -0.10 -9.16
C ASP A 19 19.49 -0.30 -8.57
N TRP A 20 19.18 0.34 -7.43
CA TRP A 20 17.85 0.31 -6.82
C TRP A 20 16.78 0.88 -7.76
N GLN A 21 17.04 2.04 -8.37
CA GLN A 21 16.12 2.68 -9.32
C GLN A 21 15.88 1.82 -10.56
N ARG A 22 16.94 1.22 -11.11
CA ARG A 22 16.83 0.31 -12.27
C ARG A 22 15.97 -0.90 -11.93
N VAL A 23 16.12 -1.50 -10.76
CA VAL A 23 15.31 -2.64 -10.32
C VAL A 23 13.86 -2.23 -10.05
N LEU A 24 13.62 -1.06 -9.46
CA LEU A 24 12.26 -0.53 -9.29
C LEU A 24 11.58 -0.32 -10.67
N ALA A 25 12.28 0.28 -11.63
CA ALA A 25 11.75 0.50 -12.97
C ALA A 25 11.42 -0.83 -13.67
N ALA A 26 12.30 -1.84 -13.54
CA ALA A 26 12.08 -3.17 -14.12
C ALA A 26 10.97 -3.99 -13.42
N SER A 27 10.54 -3.59 -12.21
CA SER A 27 9.53 -4.33 -11.45
C SER A 27 8.10 -4.20 -12.01
N GLN A 28 7.88 -3.20 -12.87
CA GLN A 28 6.58 -2.75 -13.36
C GLN A 28 6.63 -2.36 -14.84
N VAL A 29 5.51 -2.46 -15.54
CA VAL A 29 5.29 -1.79 -16.82
C VAL A 29 4.53 -0.49 -16.55
N VAL A 30 5.07 0.63 -17.04
CA VAL A 30 4.51 1.97 -16.81
C VAL A 30 3.62 2.38 -17.99
N THR A 31 2.40 2.84 -17.70
CA THR A 31 1.48 3.42 -18.68
C THR A 31 0.86 4.71 -18.16
N SER A 32 0.39 5.57 -19.07
CA SER A 32 -0.26 6.85 -18.75
C SER A 32 0.53 7.73 -17.77
N LEU A 33 1.84 7.85 -17.98
CA LEU A 33 2.67 8.76 -17.20
C LEU A 33 2.18 10.20 -17.39
N LYS A 34 1.97 10.89 -16.27
CA LYS A 34 1.50 12.27 -16.22
C LYS A 34 2.36 13.07 -15.25
N ASP A 35 2.79 14.24 -15.68
CA ASP A 35 3.34 15.27 -14.81
C ASP A 35 2.18 16.04 -14.19
N GLU A 36 2.09 16.05 -12.87
CA GLU A 36 1.06 16.77 -12.11
C GLU A 36 1.56 18.16 -11.67
N GLY A 37 2.81 18.51 -11.98
CA GLY A 37 3.48 19.71 -11.50
C GLY A 37 4.08 19.55 -10.09
N GLU A 38 4.83 20.57 -9.65
CA GLU A 38 5.37 20.67 -8.28
C GLU A 38 6.20 19.44 -7.83
N GLY A 39 6.90 18.81 -8.77
CA GLY A 39 7.72 17.63 -8.47
C GLY A 39 6.89 16.35 -8.22
N ILE A 40 5.64 16.32 -8.67
CA ILE A 40 4.76 15.16 -8.58
C ILE A 40 4.54 14.56 -9.97
N THR A 41 4.78 13.27 -10.10
CA THR A 41 4.40 12.50 -11.30
C THR A 41 3.50 11.33 -10.92
N SER A 42 2.54 11.00 -11.77
CA SER A 42 1.60 9.89 -11.58
C SER A 42 1.60 8.96 -12.80
N TRP A 43 1.35 7.68 -12.59
CA TRP A 43 1.24 6.70 -13.68
C TRP A 43 0.41 5.49 -13.27
N PHE A 44 0.01 4.69 -14.25
CA PHE A 44 -0.45 3.33 -14.03
C PHE A 44 0.73 2.37 -14.06
N ALA A 45 0.88 1.60 -12.99
CA ALA A 45 1.90 0.58 -12.85
C ALA A 45 1.27 -0.81 -13.01
N CYS A 46 1.77 -1.58 -13.98
CA CYS A 46 1.38 -2.98 -14.13
C CYS A 46 2.46 -3.92 -13.57
N PHE A 47 2.09 -4.70 -12.56
CA PHE A 47 2.97 -5.64 -11.87
C PHE A 47 2.78 -7.09 -12.33
N ARG A 48 1.75 -7.40 -13.10
CA ARG A 48 1.58 -8.72 -13.71
C ARG A 48 0.68 -8.59 -14.92
N GLU A 49 1.15 -9.08 -16.06
CA GLU A 49 0.37 -9.18 -17.28
C GLU A 49 -0.21 -10.60 -17.43
N SER A 50 -1.36 -10.72 -18.09
CA SER A 50 -1.89 -11.99 -18.55
C SER A 50 -1.04 -12.54 -19.69
N GLU A 51 -1.27 -13.81 -20.02
CA GLU A 51 -0.91 -14.30 -21.35
C GLU A 51 -1.61 -13.45 -22.42
N PRO A 52 -1.01 -13.30 -23.62
CA PRO A 52 -1.66 -12.60 -24.72
C PRO A 52 -3.00 -13.27 -25.05
N ASP A 53 -4.07 -12.48 -25.08
CA ASP A 53 -5.35 -12.97 -25.55
C ASP A 53 -5.24 -13.42 -27.01
N LEU A 54 -5.66 -14.65 -27.32
CA LEU A 54 -5.49 -15.26 -28.63
C LEU A 54 -6.21 -14.51 -29.77
N SER A 55 -7.24 -13.72 -29.44
CA SER A 55 -8.04 -12.99 -30.44
C SER A 55 -7.55 -11.57 -30.70
N THR A 56 -6.95 -10.92 -29.70
CA THR A 56 -6.52 -9.52 -29.78
C THR A 56 -5.00 -9.35 -29.75
N ASN A 57 -4.26 -10.40 -29.41
CA ASN A 57 -2.83 -10.39 -29.09
C ASN A 57 -2.46 -9.31 -28.04
N LYS A 58 -3.43 -8.93 -27.19
CA LYS A 58 -3.25 -7.93 -26.14
C LYS A 58 -3.10 -8.63 -24.80
N LYS A 59 -2.15 -8.14 -24.01
CA LYS A 59 -2.01 -8.52 -22.61
C LYS A 59 -2.87 -7.62 -21.74
N ILE A 60 -3.50 -8.21 -20.73
CA ILE A 60 -4.28 -7.48 -19.73
C ILE A 60 -3.44 -7.37 -18.46
N CYS A 61 -3.42 -6.20 -17.85
CA CYS A 61 -2.79 -6.06 -16.55
C CYS A 61 -3.65 -6.71 -15.45
N LEU A 62 -3.16 -7.81 -14.88
CA LEU A 62 -3.81 -8.56 -13.79
C LEU A 62 -3.64 -7.87 -12.44
N ASN A 63 -2.51 -7.17 -12.23
CA ASN A 63 -2.22 -6.46 -10.99
C ASN A 63 -1.75 -5.05 -11.32
N LYS A 64 -2.69 -4.12 -11.28
CA LYS A 64 -2.47 -2.71 -11.57
C LYS A 64 -2.46 -1.87 -10.30
N SER A 65 -1.65 -0.83 -10.30
CA SER A 65 -1.63 0.20 -9.26
C SER A 65 -1.65 1.59 -9.87
N PHE A 66 -2.34 2.52 -9.20
CA PHE A 66 -2.08 3.93 -9.38
C PHE A 66 -0.81 4.27 -8.60
N ALA A 67 0.22 4.68 -9.31
CA ALA A 67 1.50 5.03 -8.73
C ALA A 67 1.70 6.55 -8.78
N LYS A 68 2.36 7.08 -7.75
CA LYS A 68 2.75 8.48 -7.66
C LYS A 68 4.17 8.58 -7.13
N ARG A 69 4.95 9.49 -7.69
CA ARG A 69 6.26 9.91 -7.18
C ARG A 69 6.14 11.35 -6.68
N ASP A 70 6.63 11.58 -5.47
CA ASP A 70 6.87 12.91 -4.90
C ASP A 70 8.39 13.06 -4.72
N VAL A 71 9.01 13.93 -5.53
CA VAL A 71 10.48 14.09 -5.53
C VAL A 71 10.98 14.85 -4.31
N PHE A 72 10.19 15.76 -3.74
CA PHE A 72 10.55 16.52 -2.54
C PHE A 72 10.57 15.60 -1.31
N ARG A 73 9.59 14.71 -1.21
CA ARG A 73 9.53 13.70 -0.16
C ARG A 73 10.40 12.47 -0.43
N LYS A 74 11.04 12.40 -1.61
CA LYS A 74 11.87 11.26 -2.05
C LYS A 74 11.14 9.92 -1.87
N MET A 75 9.88 9.87 -2.33
CA MET A 75 8.98 8.77 -2.01
C MET A 75 8.06 8.41 -3.18
N TYR A 76 7.81 7.11 -3.32
CA TYR A 76 6.82 6.53 -4.19
C TYR A 76 5.60 6.09 -3.37
N PHE A 77 4.42 6.21 -3.97
CA PHE A 77 3.18 5.67 -3.44
C PHE A 77 2.55 4.75 -4.48
N PHE A 78 2.06 3.60 -4.05
CA PHE A 78 1.28 2.70 -4.90
C PHE A 78 -0.06 2.43 -4.23
N LYS A 79 -1.15 2.78 -4.91
CA LYS A 79 -2.53 2.45 -4.51
C LYS A 79 -3.07 1.38 -5.46
N SER A 80 -4.02 0.57 -5.01
CA SER A 80 -4.65 -0.41 -5.91
C SER A 80 -5.31 0.29 -7.11
N GLY A 81 -5.07 -0.22 -8.32
CA GLY A 81 -5.70 0.25 -9.56
C GLY A 81 -7.10 -0.36 -9.80
N ILE A 82 -7.58 -1.15 -8.85
CA ILE A 82 -8.95 -1.65 -8.83
C ILE A 82 -9.84 -0.49 -8.39
N ASN A 83 -10.92 -0.23 -9.13
CA ASN A 83 -11.96 0.70 -8.70
C ASN A 83 -12.71 0.07 -7.53
N SER A 84 -12.08 0.00 -6.34
CA SER A 84 -12.80 -0.21 -5.09
C SER A 84 -13.82 0.90 -5.08
N ALA A 85 -15.11 0.57 -5.19
CA ALA A 85 -16.18 1.55 -5.28
C ALA A 85 -16.23 2.36 -3.97
N ILE A 86 -15.39 3.40 -3.84
CA ILE A 86 -15.52 4.44 -2.83
C ILE A 86 -16.91 5.01 -3.09
N PRO A 87 -17.89 4.73 -2.22
CA PRO A 87 -19.26 5.11 -2.52
C PRO A 87 -19.33 6.63 -2.50
N SER A 88 -19.76 7.23 -3.60
CA SER A 88 -19.99 8.66 -3.76
C SER A 88 -21.20 9.16 -2.94
N THR A 89 -21.75 8.34 -2.03
CA THR A 89 -22.98 8.61 -1.27
C THR A 89 -22.72 8.53 0.22
N VAL A 90 -23.42 9.36 1.01
CA VAL A 90 -23.28 9.59 2.46
C VAL A 90 -23.16 8.31 3.31
N SER A 91 -23.69 7.18 2.86
CA SER A 91 -23.61 5.88 3.55
C SER A 91 -22.29 5.10 3.35
N GLY A 92 -21.32 5.63 2.60
CA GLY A 92 -20.06 4.96 2.26
C GLY A 92 -18.77 5.67 2.63
N TRP A 93 -18.82 6.72 3.44
CA TRP A 93 -17.66 7.56 3.70
C TRP A 93 -16.73 6.99 4.78
N ASN A 94 -17.21 6.01 5.54
CA ASN A 94 -16.40 5.22 6.47
C ASN A 94 -15.84 4.02 5.72
N TYR A 95 -14.51 3.97 5.60
CA TYR A 95 -13.84 2.89 4.89
C TYR A 95 -12.39 2.75 5.35
N VAL A 96 -11.74 1.68 4.93
CA VAL A 96 -10.30 1.48 5.07
C VAL A 96 -9.73 1.33 3.67
N ILE A 97 -8.68 2.09 3.37
CA ILE A 97 -7.85 1.86 2.18
C ILE A 97 -6.48 1.35 2.59
N SER A 98 -5.77 0.83 1.61
CA SER A 98 -4.46 0.26 1.69
C SER A 98 -3.59 0.83 0.57
N TYR A 99 -2.32 1.06 0.88
CA TYR A 99 -1.35 1.54 -0.10
C TYR A 99 0.05 1.18 0.33
N ILE A 100 1.00 1.30 -0.59
CA ILE A 100 2.42 1.12 -0.30
C ILE A 100 3.08 2.50 -0.28
N SER A 101 3.84 2.75 0.78
CA SER A 101 4.82 3.83 0.84
C SER A 101 6.21 3.24 0.57
N LEU A 102 6.95 3.81 -0.37
CA LEU A 102 8.29 3.36 -0.74
C LEU A 102 9.24 4.56 -0.78
N PRO A 103 9.96 4.84 0.31
CA PRO A 103 11.03 5.83 0.30
C PRO A 103 12.17 5.41 -0.63
N ASP A 104 12.89 6.40 -1.18
CA ASP A 104 14.09 6.14 -1.99
C ASP A 104 15.08 5.26 -1.26
N ASN A 105 15.62 4.27 -1.97
CA ASN A 105 16.71 3.42 -1.48
C ASN A 105 16.32 2.64 -0.21
N LYS A 106 15.02 2.33 -0.02
CA LYS A 106 14.49 1.57 1.10
C LYS A 106 13.53 0.47 0.61
N LEU A 107 13.07 -0.35 1.56
CA LEU A 107 12.01 -1.33 1.33
C LEU A 107 10.62 -0.67 1.36
N PRO A 108 9.64 -1.26 0.64
CA PRO A 108 8.27 -0.82 0.72
C PRO A 108 7.71 -1.06 2.13
N LYS A 109 6.82 -0.16 2.55
CA LYS A 109 5.98 -0.31 3.74
C LYS A 109 4.53 -0.41 3.30
N LEU A 110 3.83 -1.46 3.75
CA LEU A 110 2.38 -1.52 3.59
C LEU A 110 1.73 -0.59 4.60
N MET A 111 0.74 0.16 4.13
CA MET A 111 0.00 1.13 4.91
C MET A 111 -1.48 0.76 4.90
N LEU A 112 -2.16 0.89 6.04
CA LEU A 112 -3.62 1.00 6.09
C LEU A 112 -4.02 2.42 6.47
N SER A 113 -5.11 2.90 5.89
CA SER A 113 -5.68 4.19 6.24
C SER A 113 -7.18 4.06 6.48
N PRO A 114 -7.58 3.84 7.74
CA PRO A 114 -8.95 4.02 8.18
C PRO A 114 -9.37 5.47 8.03
N ARG A 115 -10.55 5.68 7.43
CA ARG A 115 -11.19 6.99 7.26
C ARG A 115 -12.58 6.95 7.88
N TYR A 116 -12.86 7.92 8.73
CA TYR A 116 -14.17 8.17 9.28
C TYR A 116 -14.68 9.51 8.76
N PHE A 117 -15.95 9.56 8.41
CA PHE A 117 -16.66 10.79 8.08
C PHE A 117 -18.07 10.75 8.66
N SER A 118 -18.52 11.88 9.20
CA SER A 118 -19.86 12.00 9.76
C SER A 118 -20.37 13.44 9.73
N LYS A 119 -21.68 13.59 9.56
CA LYS A 119 -22.38 14.88 9.73
C LYS A 119 -22.68 15.18 11.19
N ASP A 120 -22.70 14.15 12.03
CA ASP A 120 -23.16 14.20 13.42
C ASP A 120 -22.02 14.47 14.41
N GLY A 121 -20.82 14.75 13.90
CA GLY A 121 -19.64 15.09 14.69
C GLY A 121 -18.58 13.99 14.73
N TRP A 122 -17.60 14.20 15.61
CA TRP A 122 -16.37 13.41 15.68
C TRP A 122 -16.58 12.05 16.32
N LEU A 123 -15.85 11.04 15.85
CA LEU A 123 -15.70 9.75 16.54
C LEU A 123 -14.61 9.83 17.60
N PHE A 124 -13.61 10.69 17.40
CA PHE A 124 -12.30 10.65 18.07
C PHE A 124 -11.70 9.26 17.98
N MET A 125 -11.50 8.82 16.73
CA MET A 125 -11.05 7.48 16.39
C MET A 125 -9.73 7.15 17.10
N SER A 126 -9.65 5.95 17.66
CA SER A 126 -8.49 5.47 18.41
C SER A 126 -8.18 4.00 18.15
N ARG A 127 -9.05 3.28 17.42
CA ARG A 127 -8.85 1.86 17.12
C ARG A 127 -9.55 1.44 15.83
N VAL A 128 -8.90 0.54 15.10
CA VAL A 128 -9.48 -0.18 13.96
C VAL A 128 -9.40 -1.68 14.23
N SER A 129 -10.48 -2.39 13.93
CA SER A 129 -10.57 -3.84 14.12
C SER A 129 -11.13 -4.50 12.86
N VAL A 130 -10.56 -5.63 12.45
CA VAL A 130 -11.01 -6.43 11.31
C VAL A 130 -11.25 -7.85 11.78
N LEU A 131 -12.50 -8.30 11.62
CA LEU A 131 -12.94 -9.66 11.85
C LEU A 131 -13.04 -10.36 10.49
N ALA A 132 -12.51 -11.57 10.39
CA ALA A 132 -12.63 -12.43 9.22
C ALA A 132 -13.02 -13.84 9.65
N ASP A 133 -14.12 -14.39 9.12
CA ASP A 133 -14.64 -15.72 9.48
C ASP A 133 -14.72 -15.96 11.00
N ASN A 134 -15.23 -14.96 11.71
CA ASN A 134 -15.37 -14.91 13.18
C ASN A 134 -14.05 -14.90 13.97
N GLU A 135 -12.90 -14.73 13.31
CA GLU A 135 -11.59 -14.51 13.94
C GLU A 135 -11.23 -13.02 13.89
N LEU A 136 -10.77 -12.45 15.00
CA LEU A 136 -10.21 -11.09 15.03
C LEU A 136 -8.79 -11.13 14.47
N ILE A 137 -8.63 -10.81 13.20
CA ILE A 137 -7.35 -10.96 12.49
C ILE A 137 -6.48 -9.71 12.54
N PHE A 138 -7.07 -8.54 12.75
CA PHE A 138 -6.33 -7.28 12.85
C PHE A 138 -7.03 -6.41 13.87
N ASP A 139 -6.26 -5.86 14.79
CA ASP A 139 -6.79 -5.07 15.88
C ASP A 139 -5.72 -4.10 16.38
N ARG A 140 -5.88 -2.83 16.05
CA ARG A 140 -4.85 -1.82 16.29
C ARG A 140 -5.44 -0.60 16.96
N THR A 141 -4.93 -0.33 18.16
CA THR A 141 -5.10 0.95 18.86
C THR A 141 -4.00 1.91 18.42
N PHE A 142 -4.32 3.20 18.41
CA PHE A 142 -3.39 4.27 18.06
C PHE A 142 -3.71 5.54 18.86
N GLU A 143 -2.71 6.41 18.97
CA GLU A 143 -2.84 7.67 19.69
C GLU A 143 -3.72 8.64 18.91
N LYS A 144 -4.58 9.36 19.63
CA LYS A 144 -5.54 10.30 19.01
C LYS A 144 -4.84 11.46 18.32
N LEU A 145 -3.64 11.81 18.76
CA LEU A 145 -2.85 12.91 18.19
C LEU A 145 -2.30 12.57 16.80
N ASP A 146 -2.22 11.29 16.45
CA ASP A 146 -1.75 10.82 15.14
C ASP A 146 -2.88 10.80 14.09
N VAL A 147 -4.11 11.14 14.49
CA VAL A 147 -5.28 11.18 13.62
C VAL A 147 -5.43 12.59 13.06
N ASP A 148 -5.32 12.72 11.75
CA ASP A 148 -5.64 13.93 11.01
C ASP A 148 -7.13 14.20 11.09
N ARG A 149 -7.49 15.42 11.48
CA ARG A 149 -8.87 15.84 11.70
C ARG A 149 -9.18 17.11 10.92
N THR A 150 -10.19 17.03 10.06
CA THR A 150 -10.61 18.15 9.22
C THR A 150 -12.10 18.41 9.39
N ASN A 151 -12.47 19.69 9.50
CA ASN A 151 -13.86 20.11 9.49
C ASN A 151 -14.23 20.54 8.06
N GLU A 152 -15.18 19.83 7.47
CA GLU A 152 -15.69 20.06 6.12
C GLU A 152 -17.03 20.79 6.20
N SER A 153 -17.45 21.44 5.11
CA SER A 153 -18.71 22.21 5.09
C SER A 153 -19.98 21.39 5.37
N TYR A 154 -19.90 20.06 5.28
CA TYR A 154 -21.02 19.13 5.43
C TYR A 154 -20.75 18.02 6.46
N GLY A 155 -19.70 18.12 7.27
CA GLY A 155 -19.37 17.13 8.30
C GLY A 155 -17.92 17.19 8.76
N VAL A 156 -17.48 16.17 9.48
CA VAL A 156 -16.12 16.06 9.98
C VAL A 156 -15.45 14.81 9.43
N GLU A 157 -14.13 14.88 9.29
CA GLU A 157 -13.31 13.81 8.73
C GLU A 157 -12.16 13.46 9.66
N GLU A 158 -11.96 12.17 9.91
CA GLU A 158 -10.80 11.64 10.63
C GLU A 158 -10.06 10.62 9.77
N ILE A 159 -8.76 10.81 9.59
CA ILE A 159 -7.89 9.94 8.81
C ILE A 159 -6.68 9.58 9.67
N ILE A 160 -6.25 8.32 9.62
CA ILE A 160 -4.94 7.92 10.14
C ILE A 160 -4.20 7.08 9.12
N HIS A 161 -2.87 7.13 9.16
CA HIS A 161 -1.98 6.33 8.32
C HIS A 161 -1.16 5.37 9.18
N LEU A 162 -1.50 4.09 9.15
CA LEU A 162 -0.89 3.04 9.97
C LEU A 162 0.15 2.26 9.16
N VAL A 163 1.40 2.23 9.63
CA VAL A 163 2.44 1.35 9.08
C VAL A 163 2.19 -0.08 9.57
N ILE A 164 1.97 -1.00 8.64
CA ILE A 164 1.64 -2.39 8.96
C ILE A 164 2.90 -3.21 9.20
N THR A 165 2.90 -3.99 10.28
CA THR A 165 4.00 -4.88 10.67
C THR A 165 3.96 -6.20 9.89
N ASP A 166 5.06 -6.95 9.89
CA ASP A 166 5.13 -8.23 9.19
C ASP A 166 4.10 -9.25 9.69
N ASP A 167 3.81 -9.26 10.99
CA ASP A 167 2.80 -10.16 11.56
C ASP A 167 1.37 -9.72 11.19
N GLU A 168 1.11 -8.42 11.17
CA GLU A 168 -0.16 -7.89 10.67
C GLU A 168 -0.33 -8.17 9.17
N ILE A 169 0.74 -8.09 8.36
CA ILE A 169 0.72 -8.49 6.94
C ILE A 169 0.29 -9.95 6.80
N LYS A 170 0.85 -10.87 7.61
CA LYS A 170 0.45 -12.29 7.61
C LYS A 170 -1.04 -12.44 7.92
N SER A 171 -1.55 -11.68 8.89
CA SER A 171 -2.98 -11.71 9.23
C SER A 171 -3.86 -11.14 8.12
N LEU A 172 -3.48 -10.02 7.49
CA LEU A 172 -4.24 -9.41 6.40
C LEU A 172 -4.31 -10.33 5.16
N ARG A 173 -3.35 -11.23 4.95
CA ARG A 173 -3.44 -12.26 3.90
C ARG A 173 -4.64 -13.20 4.08
N LYS A 174 -5.07 -13.44 5.32
CA LYS A 174 -6.27 -14.25 5.59
C LYS A 174 -7.53 -13.62 4.98
N LEU A 175 -7.57 -12.29 4.80
CA LEU A 175 -8.72 -11.59 4.22
C LEU A 175 -9.04 -12.03 2.79
N ALA A 176 -8.02 -12.32 1.98
CA ALA A 176 -8.23 -12.65 0.58
C ALA A 176 -9.10 -13.91 0.42
N ALA A 177 -8.93 -14.88 1.33
CA ALA A 177 -9.67 -16.15 1.32
C ALA A 177 -10.93 -16.15 2.21
N ALA A 178 -11.12 -15.13 3.07
CA ALA A 178 -12.21 -15.11 4.04
C ALA A 178 -13.60 -15.05 3.38
N ASN A 179 -14.56 -15.82 3.89
CA ASN A 179 -15.93 -15.81 3.38
C ASN A 179 -16.74 -14.62 3.92
N SER A 180 -16.43 -14.19 5.13
CA SER A 180 -17.10 -13.11 5.84
C SER A 180 -16.07 -12.15 6.43
N ILE A 181 -16.29 -10.84 6.26
CA ILE A 181 -15.41 -9.79 6.78
C ILE A 181 -16.27 -8.70 7.42
N SER A 182 -15.82 -8.19 8.56
CA SER A 182 -16.39 -7.01 9.19
C SER A 182 -15.27 -6.10 9.67
N ILE A 183 -15.40 -4.79 9.44
CA ILE A 183 -14.42 -3.80 9.87
C ILE A 183 -15.12 -2.79 10.77
N ARG A 184 -14.50 -2.48 11.91
CA ARG A 184 -15.01 -1.53 12.89
C ARG A 184 -13.99 -0.42 13.14
N LEU A 185 -14.46 0.82 13.11
CA LEU A 185 -13.74 1.99 13.58
C LEU A 185 -14.29 2.35 14.96
N THR A 186 -13.43 2.51 15.94
CA THR A 186 -13.80 2.78 17.33
C THR A 186 -13.11 4.05 17.82
N GLY A 187 -13.82 4.84 18.62
CA GLY A 187 -13.33 6.05 19.26
C GLY A 187 -14.13 6.39 20.52
N ASP A 188 -13.91 7.58 21.07
CA ASP A 188 -14.54 8.00 22.34
C ASP A 188 -16.07 8.11 22.25
N LYS A 189 -16.59 8.41 21.05
CA LYS A 189 -18.04 8.56 20.82
C LYS A 189 -18.71 7.25 20.38
N GLY A 190 -18.03 6.12 20.54
CA GLY A 190 -18.57 4.80 20.25
C GLY A 190 -17.85 4.11 19.10
N HIS A 191 -18.60 3.48 18.21
CA HIS A 191 -18.03 2.78 17.07
C HIS A 191 -18.94 2.85 15.85
N VAL A 192 -18.33 2.70 14.68
CA VAL A 192 -19.05 2.52 13.42
C VAL A 192 -18.53 1.28 12.71
N SER A 193 -19.45 0.54 12.09
CA SER A 193 -19.09 -0.56 11.19
C SER A 193 -18.95 -0.03 9.77
N VAL A 194 -17.89 -0.42 9.08
CA VAL A 194 -17.70 -0.11 7.66
C VAL A 194 -18.77 -0.83 6.85
N SER A 195 -19.35 -0.14 5.87
CA SER A 195 -20.41 -0.72 5.02
C SER A 195 -19.91 -1.96 4.27
N GLN A 196 -20.78 -2.94 4.06
CA GLN A 196 -20.41 -4.18 3.35
C GLN A 196 -19.87 -3.93 1.92
N LYS A 197 -20.35 -2.86 1.25
CA LYS A 197 -19.81 -2.43 -0.05
C LYS A 197 -18.34 -2.00 0.07
N ALA A 198 -18.01 -1.18 1.06
CA ALA A 198 -16.64 -0.74 1.31
C ALA A 198 -15.75 -1.89 1.79
N VAL A 199 -16.27 -2.80 2.63
CA VAL A 199 -15.55 -4.03 3.03
C VAL A 199 -15.21 -4.91 1.83
N LYS A 200 -16.16 -5.12 0.90
CA LYS A 200 -15.90 -5.88 -0.33
C LYS A 200 -14.82 -5.19 -1.19
N GLY A 201 -14.92 -3.88 -1.37
CA GLY A 201 -13.90 -3.10 -2.06
C GLY A 201 -12.52 -3.25 -1.41
N PHE A 202 -12.46 -3.14 -0.09
CA PHE A 202 -11.22 -3.34 0.67
C PHE A 202 -10.64 -4.76 0.51
N LYS A 203 -11.47 -5.81 0.50
CA LYS A 203 -11.01 -7.20 0.28
C LYS A 203 -10.31 -7.36 -1.07
N GLU A 204 -10.88 -6.80 -2.14
CA GLU A 204 -10.29 -6.84 -3.49
C GLU A 204 -9.00 -6.00 -3.54
N GLU A 205 -9.05 -4.83 -2.91
CA GLU A 205 -7.93 -3.89 -2.82
C GLU A 205 -6.73 -4.47 -2.10
N ILE A 206 -6.94 -5.05 -0.90
CA ILE A 206 -5.87 -5.57 -0.05
C ILE A 206 -5.19 -6.78 -0.71
N ALA A 207 -5.95 -7.61 -1.43
CA ALA A 207 -5.38 -8.71 -2.19
C ALA A 207 -4.44 -8.22 -3.30
N ASN A 208 -4.85 -7.18 -4.04
CA ASN A 208 -4.01 -6.59 -5.08
C ASN A 208 -2.78 -5.89 -4.51
N ILE A 209 -2.93 -5.08 -3.45
CA ILE A 209 -1.80 -4.35 -2.89
C ILE A 209 -0.79 -5.27 -2.23
N LEU A 210 -1.22 -6.38 -1.59
CA LEU A 210 -0.31 -7.38 -1.03
C LEU A 210 0.54 -8.03 -2.11
N PHE A 211 -0.04 -8.32 -3.28
CA PHE A 211 0.74 -8.81 -4.43
C PHE A 211 1.80 -7.80 -4.87
N VAL A 212 1.43 -6.53 -4.98
CA VAL A 212 2.35 -5.46 -5.38
C VAL A 212 3.46 -5.28 -4.34
N TYR A 213 3.10 -5.31 -3.05
CA TYR A 213 4.03 -5.23 -1.93
C TYR A 213 5.05 -6.37 -2.01
N ASP A 214 4.60 -7.61 -2.19
CA ASP A 214 5.48 -8.79 -2.28
C ASP A 214 6.45 -8.68 -3.45
N ARG A 215 5.97 -8.21 -4.61
CA ARG A 215 6.80 -8.05 -5.80
C ARG A 215 7.86 -6.98 -5.62
N LEU A 216 7.47 -5.82 -5.07
CA LEU A 216 8.42 -4.74 -4.76
C LEU A 216 9.43 -5.20 -3.71
N HIS A 217 8.98 -5.79 -2.62
CA HIS A 217 9.83 -6.26 -1.54
C HIS A 217 10.83 -7.33 -2.04
N LYS A 218 10.35 -8.32 -2.80
CA LYS A 218 11.19 -9.38 -3.37
C LYS A 218 12.27 -8.81 -4.31
N ASN A 219 11.92 -7.84 -5.14
CA ASN A 219 12.86 -7.30 -6.12
C ASN A 219 13.88 -6.34 -5.47
N LEU A 220 13.48 -5.58 -4.44
CA LEU A 220 14.31 -4.51 -3.88
C LEU A 220 15.18 -4.94 -2.70
N LYS A 221 14.85 -6.03 -1.99
CA LYS A 221 15.55 -6.43 -0.76
C LYS A 221 17.06 -6.64 -0.90
N ASP A 222 17.52 -7.06 -2.08
CA ASP A 222 18.93 -7.37 -2.34
C ASP A 222 19.67 -6.20 -3.01
N VAL A 223 18.98 -5.08 -3.25
CA VAL A 223 19.54 -3.88 -3.92
C VAL A 223 19.30 -2.60 -3.11
N ILE A 224 19.32 -2.69 -1.78
CA ILE A 224 19.29 -1.54 -0.89
C ILE A 224 20.72 -0.98 -0.76
N PRO A 225 20.98 0.27 -1.19
CA PRO A 225 22.29 0.89 -1.03
C PRO A 225 22.65 1.05 0.44
N ALA A 226 23.94 0.94 0.77
CA ALA A 226 24.43 1.25 2.10
C ALA A 226 24.10 2.72 2.46
N PRO A 227 23.85 3.03 3.75
CA PRO A 227 23.74 4.41 4.18
C PRO A 227 25.02 5.15 3.76
N LYS A 228 24.89 6.34 3.17
CA LYS A 228 26.06 7.21 3.02
C LYS A 228 26.54 7.53 4.44
N SER A 229 27.78 7.18 4.77
CA SER A 229 28.44 7.69 5.96
C SER A 229 28.51 9.20 5.83
N GLU A 230 27.82 9.91 6.72
CA GLU A 230 27.95 11.37 6.87
C GLU A 230 29.30 11.73 7.50
#